data_AF-A0A935ILI4-F1
#
_entry.id   AF-A0A935ILI4-F1
#
_cell.length_a   1.000
_cell.length_b   1.000
_cell.length_c   1.000
_cell.angle_alpha   90.00
_cell.angle_beta   90.00
_cell.angle_gamma   90.00
#
_symmetry.space_group_name_H-M   'P 1'
#
loop_
_entity.id
_entity.type
_entity.pdbx_description
1 polymer ?
#
loop_
_entity_poly.entity_id
_entity_poly.type
_entity_poly.pdbx_seq_one_letter_code
_entity_poly.pdbx_strand_id
1 'polypeptide(L)'
;MSPRNSGRTVLCTPADCRVRRDQARAFIEVAELVLTEGRREAHVAAALAVLGGIAAADAVCGFALGQWSRGQDHTQAVALLGDVTLRDATLPTKLRRLLADKDAAHYSPNLITVEKAKAMVRQAAALLTEADLS
;
A
#
# COMPACT_ATOMS: atom_id res chain seq x y z
N MET A 1 -13.41 16.08 25.11
CA MET A 1 -13.26 15.83 23.67
C MET A 1 -11.77 15.79 23.35
N SER A 2 -11.20 14.60 23.18
CA SER A 2 -9.81 14.48 22.70
C SER A 2 -9.73 15.01 21.27
N PRO A 3 -8.64 15.69 20.86
CA PRO A 3 -8.49 16.09 19.47
C PRO A 3 -8.49 14.84 18.62
N ARG A 4 -9.36 14.77 17.61
CA ARG A 4 -9.24 13.78 16.53
C ARG A 4 -7.83 13.94 15.97
N ASN A 5 -7.05 12.87 16.03
CA ASN A 5 -5.66 12.84 15.59
C ASN A 5 -5.62 13.22 14.10
N SER A 6 -5.44 14.51 13.83
CA SER A 6 -5.19 15.04 12.49
C SER A 6 -4.05 14.22 11.91
N GLY A 7 -4.34 13.47 10.85
CA GLY A 7 -3.38 12.57 10.25
C GLY A 7 -2.08 13.33 9.96
N ARG A 8 -0.96 12.76 10.41
CA ARG A 8 0.35 13.38 10.23
C ARG A 8 0.80 13.12 8.80
N THR A 9 0.82 14.13 7.94
CA THR A 9 1.61 14.07 6.70
C THR A 9 3.08 14.33 7.01
N VAL A 10 3.96 13.82 6.16
CA VAL A 10 5.40 14.09 6.22
C VAL A 10 5.84 14.59 4.85
N LEU A 11 6.53 15.73 4.85
CA LEU A 11 7.21 16.26 3.66
C LEU A 11 8.33 15.30 3.25
N CYS A 12 8.53 15.16 1.95
CA CYS A 12 9.52 14.24 1.40
C CYS A 12 10.28 14.85 0.24
N THR A 13 11.51 14.39 0.05
CA THR A 13 12.31 14.72 -1.13
C THR A 13 12.09 13.68 -2.24
N PRO A 14 12.40 14.01 -3.51
CA PRO A 14 12.38 13.02 -4.58
C PRO A 14 13.28 11.80 -4.32
N ALA A 15 14.33 11.94 -3.50
CA ALA A 15 15.16 10.82 -3.09
C ALA A 15 14.41 9.87 -2.15
N ASP A 16 13.67 10.41 -1.18
CA ASP A 16 12.86 9.59 -0.27
C ASP A 16 11.72 8.88 -1.04
N CYS A 17 11.12 9.54 -2.04
CA CYS A 17 10.10 8.94 -2.89
C CYS A 17 10.64 7.74 -3.69
N ARG A 18 11.87 7.86 -4.24
CA ARG A 18 12.54 6.74 -4.92
C ARG A 18 12.76 5.57 -3.96
N VAL A 19 13.22 5.83 -2.74
CA VAL A 19 13.39 4.79 -1.72
C VAL A 19 12.05 4.10 -1.40
N ARG A 20 10.95 4.85 -1.25
CA ARG A 20 9.62 4.24 -1.03
C ARG A 20 9.17 3.38 -2.21
N ARG A 21 9.42 3.82 -3.45
CA ARG A 21 9.12 3.04 -4.66
C ARG A 21 9.95 1.74 -4.70
N ASP A 22 11.24 1.81 -4.40
CA ASP A 22 12.12 0.65 -4.41
C ASP A 22 11.73 -0.36 -3.30
N GLN A 23 11.32 0.13 -2.13
CA GLN A 23 10.72 -0.71 -1.09
C GLN A 23 9.42 -1.37 -1.55
N ALA A 24 8.54 -0.60 -2.21
CA ALA A 24 7.28 -1.13 -2.74
C ALA A 24 7.52 -2.27 -3.73
N ARG A 25 8.47 -2.06 -4.64
CA ARG A 25 8.92 -3.07 -5.60
C ARG A 25 9.42 -4.32 -4.90
N ALA A 26 10.35 -4.20 -3.95
CA ALA A 26 10.89 -5.34 -3.23
C ALA A 26 9.80 -6.13 -2.47
N PHE A 27 8.86 -5.46 -1.82
CA PHE A 27 7.75 -6.13 -1.14
C PHE A 27 6.85 -6.89 -2.11
N ILE A 28 6.51 -6.29 -3.25
CA ILE A 28 5.59 -6.88 -4.23
C ILE A 28 6.25 -8.04 -4.97
N GLU A 29 7.53 -7.92 -5.35
CA GLU A 29 8.30 -9.01 -5.96
C GLU A 29 8.37 -10.24 -5.04
N VAL A 30 8.64 -10.04 -3.74
CA VAL A 30 8.63 -11.15 -2.77
C VAL A 30 7.20 -11.66 -2.56
N ALA A 31 6.19 -10.80 -2.53
CA ALA A 31 4.79 -11.22 -2.40
C ALA A 31 4.37 -12.13 -3.56
N GLU A 32 4.76 -11.80 -4.79
CA GLU A 32 4.52 -12.61 -5.98
C GLU A 32 5.27 -13.93 -5.92
N LEU A 33 6.54 -13.92 -5.48
CA LEU A 33 7.36 -15.12 -5.33
C LEU A 33 6.76 -16.12 -4.34
N VAL A 34 6.26 -15.65 -3.19
CA VAL A 34 5.71 -16.52 -2.15
C VAL A 34 4.25 -16.86 -2.36
N LEU A 35 3.56 -16.23 -3.32
CA LEU A 35 2.15 -16.49 -3.60
C LEU A 35 1.96 -17.85 -4.27
N THR A 36 1.81 -18.89 -3.44
CA THR A 36 1.51 -20.26 -3.86
C THR A 36 0.11 -20.68 -3.40
N GLU A 37 -0.29 -21.92 -3.67
CA GLU A 37 -1.57 -22.47 -3.19
C GLU A 37 -1.55 -22.81 -1.68
N GLY A 38 -0.40 -22.69 -1.01
CA GLY A 38 -0.28 -22.87 0.44
C GLY A 38 -0.88 -21.68 1.21
N ARG A 39 -1.75 -21.96 2.19
CA ARG A 39 -2.44 -20.89 2.96
C ARG A 39 -1.51 -20.01 3.79
N ARG A 40 -0.37 -20.54 4.27
CA ARG A 40 0.58 -19.75 5.08
C ARG A 40 1.37 -18.80 4.20
N GLU A 41 1.84 -19.32 3.08
CA GLU A 41 2.57 -18.61 2.04
C GLU A 41 1.70 -17.51 1.42
N ALA A 42 0.44 -17.83 1.10
CA ALA A 42 -0.53 -16.84 0.63
C ALA A 42 -0.83 -15.75 1.68
N HIS A 43 -0.89 -16.09 2.97
CA HIS A 43 -1.02 -15.10 4.02
C HIS A 43 0.21 -14.18 4.12
N VAL A 44 1.43 -14.72 3.98
CA VAL A 44 2.66 -13.91 3.88
C VAL A 44 2.62 -13.00 2.66
N ALA A 45 2.22 -13.51 1.50
CA ALA A 45 2.03 -12.70 0.29
C ALA A 45 1.05 -11.54 0.51
N ALA A 46 -0.07 -11.80 1.19
CA ALA A 46 -1.05 -10.77 1.54
C ALA A 46 -0.46 -9.71 2.48
N ALA A 47 0.29 -10.11 3.50
CA ALA A 47 0.95 -9.20 4.42
C ALA A 47 1.96 -8.28 3.71
N LEU A 48 2.75 -8.85 2.79
CA LEU A 48 3.70 -8.12 1.95
C LEU A 48 2.98 -7.18 0.96
N ALA A 49 1.87 -7.60 0.36
CA ALA A 49 1.07 -6.76 -0.53
C ALA A 49 0.55 -5.50 0.18
N VAL A 50 0.17 -5.58 1.45
CA VAL A 50 -0.21 -4.40 2.24
C VAL A 50 0.95 -3.43 2.39
N LEU A 51 2.13 -3.93 2.77
CA LEU A 51 3.34 -3.11 2.93
C LEU A 51 3.76 -2.46 1.60
N GLY A 52 3.74 -3.25 0.51
CA GLY A 52 4.05 -2.81 -0.83
C GLY A 52 3.08 -1.75 -1.35
N GLY A 53 1.77 -1.96 -1.17
CA GLY A 53 0.75 -1.00 -1.59
C GLY A 53 0.85 0.34 -0.86
N ILE A 54 1.14 0.34 0.45
CA ILE A 54 1.38 1.57 1.22
C ILE A 54 2.63 2.28 0.70
N ALA A 55 3.72 1.55 0.48
CA ALA A 55 4.96 2.11 -0.03
C ALA A 55 4.83 2.70 -1.44
N ALA A 56 4.08 2.05 -2.32
CA ALA A 56 3.79 2.56 -3.65
C ALA A 56 2.93 3.83 -3.57
N ALA A 57 1.89 3.84 -2.74
CA ALA A 57 1.05 5.03 -2.54
C ALA A 57 1.84 6.22 -1.98
N ASP A 58 2.74 5.99 -1.02
CA ASP A 58 3.61 7.03 -0.49
C ASP A 58 4.53 7.61 -1.56
N ALA A 59 5.09 6.76 -2.43
CA ALA A 59 5.93 7.21 -3.54
C ALA A 59 5.14 8.08 -4.53
N VAL A 60 3.95 7.63 -4.94
CA VAL A 60 3.06 8.40 -5.85
C VAL A 60 2.69 9.75 -5.24
N CYS A 61 2.20 9.76 -3.99
CA CYS A 61 1.87 11.01 -3.30
C CYS A 61 3.11 11.89 -3.13
N GLY A 62 4.26 11.30 -2.81
CA GLY A 62 5.49 12.04 -2.61
C GLY A 62 6.01 12.70 -3.89
N PHE A 63 5.97 12.02 -5.02
CA PHE A 63 6.35 12.61 -6.32
C PHE A 63 5.38 13.70 -6.77
N ALA A 64 4.07 13.49 -6.58
CA ALA A 64 3.04 14.42 -7.06
C ALA A 64 2.82 15.63 -6.13
N LEU A 65 2.88 15.43 -4.81
CA LEU A 65 2.46 16.39 -3.79
C LEU A 65 3.60 16.85 -2.86
N GLY A 66 4.77 16.20 -2.91
CA GLY A 66 5.88 16.48 -2.01
C GLY A 66 5.65 16.02 -0.55
N GLN A 67 4.64 15.17 -0.32
CA GLN A 67 4.31 14.63 0.99
C GLN A 67 3.56 13.30 0.91
N TRP A 68 3.60 12.51 1.99
CA TRP A 68 2.76 11.31 2.16
C TRP A 68 2.24 11.17 3.60
N SER A 69 1.31 10.22 3.80
CA SER A 69 0.71 9.96 5.11
C SER A 69 1.63 9.16 6.04
N ARG A 70 1.71 9.55 7.31
CA ARG A 70 2.40 8.82 8.39
C ARG A 70 1.44 8.47 9.55
N GLY A 71 0.15 8.71 9.36
CA GLY A 71 -0.89 8.36 10.32
C GLY A 71 -1.05 6.84 10.48
N GLN A 72 -1.37 6.40 11.70
CA GLN A 72 -1.78 5.01 11.95
C GLN A 72 -3.18 4.72 11.40
N ASP A 73 -4.01 5.77 11.28
CA ASP A 73 -5.30 5.74 10.61
C ASP A 73 -5.06 6.03 9.12
N HIS A 74 -4.87 4.94 8.35
CA HIS A 74 -4.47 4.98 6.95
C HIS A 74 -5.51 5.60 6.01
N THR A 75 -6.64 6.10 6.54
CA THR A 75 -7.64 6.89 5.82
C THR A 75 -7.04 8.11 5.12
N GLN A 76 -6.05 8.75 5.74
CA GLN A 76 -5.35 9.89 5.14
C GLN A 76 -4.52 9.52 3.91
N ALA A 77 -3.95 8.31 3.85
CA ALA A 77 -3.19 7.87 2.68
C ALA A 77 -4.09 7.74 1.44
N VAL A 78 -5.32 7.24 1.64
CA VAL A 78 -6.33 7.14 0.57
C VAL A 78 -6.76 8.53 0.09
N ALA A 79 -6.95 9.48 1.02
CA ALA A 79 -7.31 10.85 0.68
C ALA A 79 -6.21 11.54 -0.14
N LEU A 80 -4.95 11.50 0.32
CA LEU A 80 -3.82 12.08 -0.41
C LEU A 80 -3.67 11.48 -1.81
N LEU A 81 -3.81 10.16 -1.93
CA LEU A 81 -3.75 9.50 -3.24
C LEU A 81 -4.91 9.93 -4.16
N GLY A 82 -6.07 10.28 -3.59
CA GLY A 82 -7.20 10.84 -4.33
C GLY A 82 -6.99 12.27 -4.84
N ASP A 83 -6.06 13.02 -4.25
CA ASP A 83 -5.70 14.38 -4.68
C ASP A 83 -4.68 14.37 -5.84
N VAL A 84 -4.13 13.21 -6.19
CA VAL A 84 -3.19 13.04 -7.30
C VAL A 84 -3.93 12.83 -8.62
N THR A 85 -3.45 13.44 -9.71
CA THR A 85 -3.89 13.11 -11.07
C THR A 85 -3.33 11.75 -11.49
N LEU A 86 -4.10 10.69 -11.26
CA LEU A 86 -3.71 9.30 -11.51
C LEU A 86 -4.07 8.85 -12.93
N ARG A 87 -3.30 7.91 -13.47
CA ARG A 87 -3.65 7.24 -14.73
C ARG A 87 -4.76 6.21 -14.52
N ASP A 88 -4.76 5.52 -13.38
CA ASP A 88 -5.87 4.69 -12.92
C ASP A 88 -6.60 5.35 -11.73
N ALA A 89 -7.77 5.93 -11.99
CA ALA A 89 -8.61 6.56 -10.97
C ALA A 89 -9.16 5.57 -9.92
N THR A 90 -9.02 4.26 -10.11
CA THR A 90 -9.45 3.25 -9.14
C THR A 90 -8.42 2.96 -8.04
N LEU A 91 -7.18 3.45 -8.16
CA LEU A 91 -6.09 3.18 -7.22
C LEU A 91 -6.39 3.56 -5.76
N PRO A 92 -7.03 4.70 -5.44
CA PRO A 92 -7.43 4.99 -4.05
C PRO A 92 -8.36 3.93 -3.47
N THR A 93 -9.25 3.35 -4.30
CA THR A 93 -10.12 2.25 -3.87
C THR A 93 -9.34 0.96 -3.64
N LYS A 94 -8.33 0.66 -4.47
CA LYS A 94 -7.46 -0.51 -4.27
C LYS A 94 -6.65 -0.37 -2.97
N LEU A 95 -6.05 0.80 -2.73
CA LEU A 95 -5.34 1.10 -1.49
C LEU A 95 -6.27 0.95 -0.26
N ARG A 96 -7.48 1.53 -0.32
CA ARG A 96 -8.47 1.39 0.76
C ARG A 96 -8.78 -0.07 1.10
N ARG A 97 -8.88 -0.95 0.09
CA ARG A 97 -9.10 -2.39 0.31
C ARG A 97 -7.92 -3.05 1.02
N LEU A 98 -6.69 -2.81 0.57
CA LEU A 98 -5.48 -3.30 1.24
C LEU A 98 -5.42 -2.86 2.70
N LEU A 99 -5.75 -1.60 2.98
CA LEU A 99 -5.74 -1.04 4.33
C LEU A 99 -6.82 -1.65 5.22
N ALA A 100 -8.00 -1.97 4.67
CA ALA A 100 -9.04 -2.66 5.40
C ALA A 100 -8.64 -4.10 5.80
N ASP A 101 -7.77 -4.73 5.03
CA ASP A 101 -7.28 -6.10 5.29
C ASP A 101 -5.96 -6.12 6.10
N LYS A 102 -5.34 -4.96 6.39
CA LYS A 102 -4.04 -4.85 7.08
C LYS A 102 -4.03 -5.60 8.41
N ASP A 103 -4.98 -5.31 9.29
CA ASP A 103 -4.97 -5.89 10.64
C ASP A 103 -5.19 -7.41 10.59
N ALA A 104 -6.01 -7.88 9.65
CA ALA A 104 -6.19 -9.29 9.39
C ALA A 104 -4.92 -9.96 8.84
N ALA A 105 -4.16 -9.27 7.99
CA ALA A 105 -2.94 -9.79 7.41
C ALA A 105 -1.73 -9.74 8.36
N HIS A 106 -1.70 -8.83 9.34
CA HIS A 106 -0.51 -8.61 10.19
C HIS A 106 -0.67 -9.09 11.64
N TYR A 107 -1.89 -9.08 12.19
CA TYR A 107 -2.10 -9.30 13.62
C TYR A 107 -3.12 -10.39 13.94
N SER A 108 -3.96 -10.78 12.99
CA SER A 108 -4.94 -11.83 13.21
C SER A 108 -4.28 -13.22 13.21
N PRO A 109 -4.70 -14.14 14.10
CA PRO A 109 -4.32 -15.54 14.01
C PRO A 109 -4.99 -16.27 12.82
N ASN A 110 -6.04 -15.69 12.23
CA ASN A 110 -6.74 -16.27 11.09
C ASN A 110 -6.00 -15.95 9.79
N LEU A 111 -5.66 -16.99 9.04
CA LEU A 111 -4.98 -16.85 7.75
C LEU A 111 -5.90 -16.24 6.69
N ILE A 112 -5.29 -15.43 5.82
CA ILE A 112 -5.95 -14.88 4.63
C ILE A 112 -6.13 -16.03 3.61
N THR A 113 -7.25 -16.06 2.91
CA THR A 113 -7.48 -17.09 1.88
C THR A 113 -6.58 -16.86 0.67
N VAL A 114 -6.30 -17.91 -0.09
CA VAL A 114 -5.43 -17.82 -1.29
C VAL A 114 -6.02 -16.86 -2.32
N GLU A 115 -7.33 -16.91 -2.55
CA GLU A 115 -8.04 -16.03 -3.49
C GLU A 115 -7.95 -14.57 -3.07
N LYS A 116 -8.07 -14.31 -1.77
CA LYS A 116 -7.96 -12.97 -1.21
C LYS A 116 -6.52 -12.45 -1.31
N ALA A 117 -5.52 -13.27 -1.00
CA ALA A 117 -4.11 -12.94 -1.19
C ALA A 117 -3.80 -12.60 -2.66
N LYS A 118 -4.26 -13.42 -3.60
CA LYS A 118 -4.17 -13.15 -5.05
C LYS A 118 -4.76 -11.79 -5.41
N ALA A 119 -5.91 -11.43 -4.84
CA ALA A 119 -6.52 -10.12 -5.08
C ALA A 119 -5.72 -8.96 -4.47
N MET A 120 -5.15 -9.14 -3.27
CA MET A 120 -4.34 -8.13 -2.60
C MET A 120 -3.02 -7.88 -3.34
N VAL A 121 -2.33 -8.93 -3.79
CA VAL A 121 -1.10 -8.80 -4.59
C VAL A 121 -1.38 -8.03 -5.89
N ARG A 122 -2.47 -8.34 -6.61
CA ARG A 122 -2.88 -7.57 -7.81
C ARG A 122 -3.19 -6.09 -7.51
N GLN A 123 -3.78 -5.80 -6.36
CA GLN A 123 -4.06 -4.42 -5.94
C GLN A 123 -2.77 -3.64 -5.66
N ALA A 124 -1.81 -4.27 -4.99
CA ALA A 124 -0.50 -3.68 -4.69
C ALA A 124 0.32 -3.47 -5.96
N ALA A 125 0.35 -4.46 -6.86
CA ALA A 125 1.03 -4.36 -8.16
C ALA A 125 0.50 -3.18 -9.00
N ALA A 126 -0.82 -2.95 -9.01
CA ALA A 126 -1.40 -1.80 -9.71
C ALA A 126 -0.92 -0.45 -9.15
N LEU A 127 -0.75 -0.34 -7.83
CA LEU A 127 -0.19 0.86 -7.20
C LEU A 127 1.28 1.06 -7.58
N LEU A 128 2.06 -0.03 -7.63
CA LEU A 128 3.47 0.01 -8.03
C LEU A 128 3.63 0.47 -9.48
N THR A 129 2.79 0.00 -10.39
CA THR A 129 2.79 0.45 -11.78
C THR A 129 2.63 1.98 -11.89
N GLU A 130 1.76 2.59 -11.09
CA GLU A 130 1.63 4.06 -11.07
C GLU A 130 2.89 4.74 -10.49
N ALA A 131 3.47 4.17 -9.42
CA ALA A 131 4.70 4.68 -8.81
C ALA A 131 5.90 4.63 -9.77
N ASP A 132 5.96 3.63 -10.64
CA ASP A 132 7.01 3.47 -11.66
C ASP A 132 6.93 4.50 -12.79
N LEU A 133 5.73 5.04 -13.01
CA LEU A 133 5.45 6.06 -14.02
C LEU A 133 5.50 7.49 -13.44
N SER A 134 5.84 7.64 -12.16
CA SER A 134 5.98 8.90 -11.44
C SER A 134 7.39 9.47 -11.48
#